data_AF-A0A938NXH9-F1
#
_entry.id   AF-A0A938NXH9-F1
#
_cell.length_a   1.000
_cell.length_b   1.000
_cell.length_c   1.000
_cell.angle_alpha   90.00
_cell.angle_beta   90.00
_cell.angle_gamma   90.00
#
_symmetry.space_group_name_H-M   'P 1'
#
loop_
_entity.id
_entity.type
_entity.pdbx_description
1 polymer ?
#
loop_
_entity_poly.entity_id
_entity_poly.type
_entity_poly.pdbx_seq_one_letter_code
_entity_poly.pdbx_strand_id
1 'polypeptide(L)' 'MTGHEKIIWNKLILKTKNFPEYKNLNDEYKEILEHCFKLYKEDNDRLCFLIINLLPKEAQDIFLSLKRQWRWNCGA' A
#
# COMPACT_ATOMS: atom_id res chain seq x y z
N MET A 1 6.05 -9.23 8.96
CA MET A 1 5.10 -8.50 9.84
C MET A 1 4.56 -9.41 10.95
N THR A 2 4.53 -8.93 12.19
CA THR A 2 3.84 -9.55 13.34
C THR A 2 2.31 -9.47 13.19
N GLY A 3 1.57 -10.21 14.05
CA GLY A 3 0.10 -10.19 14.05
C GLY A 3 -0.50 -8.79 14.27
N HIS A 4 0.08 -8.01 15.18
CA HIS A 4 -0.34 -6.64 15.47
C HIS A 4 -0.11 -5.69 14.27
N GLU A 5 1.07 -5.79 13.64
CA GLU A 5 1.40 -4.99 12.44
C GLU A 5 0.46 -5.29 11.26
N LYS A 6 0.05 -6.55 11.09
CA LYS A 6 -0.94 -6.93 10.06
C LYS A 6 -2.31 -6.30 10.31
N ILE A 7 -2.72 -6.15 11.57
CA ILE A 7 -3.98 -5.46 11.93
C ILE A 7 -3.89 -3.97 11.59
N ILE A 8 -2.79 -3.32 11.94
CA ILE A 8 -2.54 -1.90 11.61
C ILE A 8 -2.54 -1.70 10.08
N TRP A 9 -1.82 -2.54 9.35
CA TRP A 9 -1.74 -2.48 7.88
C TRP A 9 -3.12 -2.57 7.22
N ASN A 10 -3.94 -3.55 7.62
CA ASN A 10 -5.30 -3.70 7.10
C ASN A 10 -6.18 -2.46 7.37
N LYS A 11 -6.09 -1.88 8.58
CA LYS A 11 -6.85 -0.65 8.91
C LYS A 11 -6.42 0.52 8.02
N LEU A 12 -5.12 0.67 7.79
CA LEU A 12 -4.60 1.73 6.93
C LEU A 12 -5.02 1.54 5.46
N ILE A 13 -5.03 0.30 4.94
CA ILE A 13 -5.56 0.02 3.58
C ILE A 13 -7.01 0.50 3.46
N LEU A 14 -7.87 0.14 4.42
CA LEU A 14 -9.28 0.56 4.40
C LEU A 14 -9.42 2.09 4.40
N LYS A 15 -8.55 2.79 5.15
CA LYS A 15 -8.51 4.25 5.15
C LYS A 15 -8.05 4.79 3.79
N THR A 16 -6.99 4.24 3.22
CA THR A 16 -6.45 4.64 1.91
C THR A 16 -7.47 4.49 0.78
N LYS A 17 -8.25 3.40 0.78
CA LYS A 17 -9.31 3.19 -0.23
C LYS A 17 -10.42 4.25 -0.17
N ASN A 18 -10.54 4.98 0.93
CA ASN A 18 -11.51 6.06 1.07
C ASN A 18 -11.01 7.42 0.57
N PHE A 19 -9.71 7.57 0.32
CA PHE A 19 -9.11 8.82 -0.14
C PHE A 19 -9.50 9.12 -1.60
N PRO A 20 -9.78 10.40 -1.94
CA PRO A 20 -10.07 10.82 -3.31
C PRO A 20 -9.01 10.38 -4.31
N GLU A 21 -7.73 10.44 -3.92
CA GLU A 21 -6.58 10.07 -4.74
C GLU A 21 -6.64 8.60 -5.16
N TYR A 22 -7.02 7.70 -4.24
CA TYR A 22 -7.23 6.30 -4.56
C TYR A 22 -8.49 6.09 -5.42
N LYS A 23 -9.59 6.77 -5.09
CA LYS A 23 -10.87 6.62 -5.81
C LYS A 23 -10.78 7.07 -7.26
N ASN A 24 -10.05 8.15 -7.52
CA ASN A 24 -9.86 8.73 -8.84
C ASN A 24 -8.78 8.03 -9.68
N LEU A 25 -8.04 7.08 -9.09
CA LEU A 25 -7.04 6.30 -9.82
C LEU A 25 -7.73 5.39 -10.84
N ASN A 26 -7.06 5.10 -11.96
CA ASN A 26 -7.52 4.09 -12.93
C ASN A 26 -7.68 2.73 -12.23
N ASP A 27 -8.73 2.00 -12.57
CA ASP A 27 -9.05 0.69 -11.99
C ASP A 27 -7.92 -0.33 -12.19
N GLU A 28 -7.22 -0.31 -13.33
CA GLU A 28 -6.04 -1.16 -13.55
C GLU A 28 -4.96 -0.92 -12.49
N TYR A 29 -4.67 0.35 -12.18
CA TYR A 29 -3.67 0.68 -11.16
C TYR A 29 -4.16 0.41 -9.74
N LYS A 30 -5.48 0.49 -9.48
CA LYS A 30 -6.06 0.04 -8.21
C LYS A 30 -5.84 -1.45 -8.02
N GLU A 31 -6.10 -2.28 -9.03
CA GLU A 31 -5.87 -3.72 -8.95
C GLU A 31 -4.41 -4.07 -8.67
N ILE A 32 -3.48 -3.40 -9.36
CA ILE A 32 -2.03 -3.59 -9.14
C ILE A 32 -1.63 -3.13 -7.73
N LEU A 33 -2.17 -2.01 -7.24
CA LEU A 33 -1.95 -1.57 -5.86
C LEU A 33 -2.49 -2.57 -4.84
N GLU A 34 -3.67 -3.14 -5.06
CA GLU A 34 -4.22 -4.17 -4.19
C GLU A 34 -3.36 -5.43 -4.15
N HIS A 35 -2.78 -5.81 -5.29
CA HIS A 35 -1.78 -6.88 -5.33
C HIS A 35 -0.53 -6.52 -4.51
N CYS A 36 -0.01 -5.31 -4.67
CA CYS A 36 1.13 -4.79 -3.90
C CYS A 36 0.85 -4.76 -2.39
N PHE A 37 -0.36 -4.40 -1.97
CA PHE A 37 -0.76 -4.41 -0.56
C PHE A 37 -0.72 -5.81 0.06
N LYS A 38 -1.07 -6.84 -0.72
CA LYS A 38 -0.98 -8.25 -0.30
C LYS A 38 0.48 -8.69 -0.22
N LEU A 39 1.28 -8.43 -1.26
CA LEU A 39 2.70 -8.76 -1.28
C LEU A 39 3.47 -8.16 -0.10
N TYR A 40 3.25 -6.87 0.19
CA TYR A 40 3.90 -6.20 1.33
C TYR A 40 3.50 -6.82 2.68
N LYS A 41 2.23 -7.23 2.83
CA LYS A 41 1.75 -7.90 4.04
C LYS A 41 2.37 -9.29 4.26
N GLU A 42 2.77 -9.94 3.17
CA GLU A 42 3.40 -11.26 3.13
C GLU A 42 4.94 -11.18 3.16
N ASP A 43 5.49 -10.03 3.54
CA ASP A 43 6.93 -9.76 3.60
C ASP A 43 7.64 -9.92 2.23
N ASN A 44 6.89 -9.80 1.13
CA ASN A 44 7.40 -9.82 -0.24
C ASN A 44 7.65 -8.41 -0.77
N ASP A 45 8.34 -7.61 0.03
CA ASP A 45 8.60 -6.18 -0.18
C ASP A 45 9.31 -5.93 -1.51
N ARG A 46 10.30 -6.76 -1.84
CA ARG A 46 11.12 -6.57 -3.04
C ARG A 46 10.28 -6.61 -4.31
N LEU A 47 9.39 -7.61 -4.44
CA LEU A 47 8.51 -7.73 -5.59
C LEU A 47 7.49 -6.58 -5.62
N CYS A 48 6.93 -6.24 -4.47
CA CYS A 48 6.03 -5.10 -4.32
C CYS A 48 6.68 -3.79 -4.82
N PHE A 49 7.91 -3.47 -4.40
CA PHE A 49 8.60 -2.26 -4.85
C PHE A 49 8.91 -2.26 -6.34
N LEU A 50 9.27 -3.40 -6.92
CA LEU A 50 9.49 -3.50 -8.36
C LEU A 50 8.21 -3.16 -9.13
N ILE A 51 7.07 -3.69 -8.71
CA ILE A 51 5.77 -3.41 -9.34
C ILE A 51 5.39 -1.94 -9.15
N ILE A 52 5.49 -1.40 -7.93
CA ILE A 52 5.15 0.00 -7.64
C ILE A 52 5.97 0.96 -8.49
N ASN A 53 7.27 0.71 -8.68
CA ASN A 53 8.14 1.60 -9.47
C ASN A 53 7.78 1.65 -10.97
N LEU A 54 6.97 0.71 -11.47
CA LEU A 54 6.47 0.71 -12.85
C LEU A 54 5.12 1.42 -13.00
N LEU A 55 4.44 1.72 -11.89
CA LEU A 55 3.17 2.43 -11.88
C LEU A 55 3.35 3.94 -12.10
N PRO A 56 2.30 4.67 -12.50
CA PRO A 56 2.35 6.12 -12.56
C PRO A 56 2.55 6.74 -11.16
N LYS A 57 3.00 7.99 -11.16
CA LYS A 57 3.46 8.69 -9.95
C LYS A 57 2.39 8.75 -8.86
N GLU A 58 1.13 8.93 -9.25
CA GLU A 58 -0.03 9.00 -8.36
C GLU A 58 -0.22 7.69 -7.58
N ALA A 59 -0.10 6.55 -8.26
CA ALA A 59 -0.20 5.23 -7.64
C ALA A 59 0.99 4.96 -6.71
N GLN A 60 2.20 5.36 -7.13
CA GLN A 60 3.39 5.27 -6.28
C GLN A 60 3.21 6.07 -4.98
N ASP A 61 2.73 7.31 -5.08
CA ASP A 61 2.57 8.20 -3.94
C ASP A 61 1.53 7.68 -2.94
N ILE A 62 0.45 7.05 -3.42
CA ILE A 62 -0.52 6.35 -2.57
C ILE A 62 0.16 5.24 -1.76
N PHE A 63 0.90 4.34 -2.41
CA PHE A 63 1.58 3.24 -1.73
C PHE A 63 2.64 3.73 -0.73
N LEU A 64 3.47 4.70 -1.14
CA LEU A 64 4.51 5.26 -0.29
C LEU A 64 3.94 6.00 0.92
N SER A 65 2.82 6.70 0.75
CA SER A 65 2.10 7.35 1.85
C SER A 65 1.54 6.33 2.83
N LEU A 66 0.90 5.26 2.33
CA LEU A 66 0.42 4.15 3.14
C LEU A 66 1.58 3.50 3.94
N LYS A 67 2.70 3.19 3.28
CA LYS A 67 3.89 2.62 3.92
C LYS A 67 4.44 3.54 5.00
N ARG A 68 4.55 4.85 4.74
CA ARG A 68 5.05 5.82 5.72
C ARG A 68 4.16 5.87 6.97
N GLN A 69 2.84 5.86 6.78
CA GLN A 69 1.88 5.81 7.88
C GLN A 69 2.04 4.52 8.70
N TRP A 70 2.21 3.37 8.03
CA TRP A 70 2.47 2.11 8.73
C TRP A 70 3.76 2.16 9.56
N ARG A 71 4.87 2.66 9.01
CA ARG A 71 6.14 2.81 9.75
C ARG A 71 5.97 3.68 11.00
N TRP A 72 5.24 4.80 10.88
CA TRP A 72 4.93 5.66 12.03
C TRP A 72 4.10 4.95 13.12
N ASN A 73 3.16 4.08 12.74
CA ASN A 73 2.32 3.35 13.70
C ASN A 73 3.04 2.15 14.34
N CYS A 74 4.03 1.57 13.66
CA CYS A 74 4.71 0.35 14.10
C CYS A 74 6.13 0.59 14.65
N GLY A 75 6.68 1.80 14.53
CA GLY A 75 8.02 2.14 15.03
C GLY A 75 9.18 1.44 14.29
N ALA A 76 8.92 0.87 13.11
CA ALA A 76 9.89 0.14 12.28
C ALA A 76 10.63 1.03 11.27
#